data_AF-A0A842XJD0-F1
#
_entry.id   AF-A0A842XJD0-F1
#
_cell.length_a   1.000
_cell.length_b   1.000
_cell.length_c   1.000
_cell.angle_alpha   90.00
_cell.angle_beta   90.00
_cell.angle_gamma   90.00
#
_symmetry.space_group_name_H-M   'P 1'
#
loop_
_entity.id
_entity.type
_entity.pdbx_description
1 polymer ?
#
loop_
_entity_poly.entity_id
_entity_poly.type
_entity_poly.pdbx_seq_one_letter_code
_entity_poly.pdbx_strand_id
1 'polypeptide(L)'
;MYSRLPRKAKEKFIDNRVVKGILVSGFSLFLAVSAAYFYASHLGLSQAVAQSYAFCAWIVGHIIRAFISRADSDPFYALCLFSNRVLNYWTAIVIIFLALA
;
A
#
# COMPACT_ATOMS: atom_id res chain seq x y z
N MET A 1 21.89 -12.21 -15.48
CA MET A 1 21.22 -12.55 -14.21
C MET A 1 22.07 -13.38 -13.23
N TYR A 2 23.33 -13.75 -13.55
CA TYR A 2 24.21 -14.54 -12.66
C TYR A 2 25.43 -13.77 -12.13
N SER A 3 25.29 -12.46 -11.86
CA SER A 3 26.40 -11.62 -11.36
C SER A 3 26.29 -11.26 -9.87
N ARG A 4 25.18 -11.62 -9.20
CA ARG A 4 25.02 -11.37 -7.76
C ARG A 4 25.66 -12.49 -6.95
N LEU A 5 26.53 -12.12 -6.01
CA LEU A 5 27.12 -13.05 -5.05
C LEU A 5 26.03 -13.74 -4.21
N PRO A 6 26.24 -15.01 -3.80
CA PRO A 6 25.31 -15.72 -2.92
C PRO A 6 25.08 -14.93 -1.62
N ARG A 7 23.82 -14.89 -1.17
CA ARG A 7 23.45 -14.25 0.11
C ARG A 7 24.22 -14.89 1.26
N LYS A 8 24.78 -14.10 2.16
CA LYS A 8 25.50 -14.64 3.33
C LYS A 8 24.50 -15.31 4.28
N ALA A 9 24.83 -16.49 4.81
CA ALA A 9 23.94 -17.23 5.71
C ALA A 9 23.55 -16.48 6.99
N LYS A 10 24.37 -15.50 7.42
CA LYS A 10 24.15 -14.68 8.62
C LYS A 10 23.46 -13.34 8.34
N GLU A 11 23.13 -13.03 7.08
CA GLU A 11 22.38 -11.81 6.77
C GLU A 11 20.93 -11.93 7.27
N LYS A 12 20.53 -10.99 8.13
CA LYS A 12 19.18 -10.94 8.68
C LYS A 12 18.20 -10.57 7.56
N PHE A 13 17.11 -11.34 7.44
CA PHE A 13 16.03 -11.03 6.52
C PHE A 13 15.29 -9.74 6.92
N ILE A 14 15.07 -9.57 8.24
CA ILE A 14 14.53 -8.34 8.81
C ILE A 14 15.69 -7.58 9.43
N ASP A 15 16.19 -6.57 8.72
CA ASP A 15 17.16 -5.62 9.26
C ASP A 15 16.45 -4.35 9.76
N ASN A 16 17.21 -3.46 10.40
CA ASN A 16 16.66 -2.19 10.89
C ASN A 16 16.12 -1.30 9.76
N ARG A 17 16.58 -1.48 8.51
CA ARG A 17 16.08 -0.74 7.35
C ARG A 17 14.69 -1.19 6.96
N VAL A 18 14.45 -2.50 6.89
CA VAL A 18 13.14 -3.11 6.66
C VAL A 18 12.16 -2.71 7.76
N VAL A 19 12.56 -2.78 9.03
CA VAL A 19 11.69 -2.35 10.15
C VAL A 19 11.30 -0.88 10.02
N LYS A 20 12.26 0.02 9.75
CA LYS A 20 11.95 1.44 9.52
C LYS A 20 11.02 1.63 8.33
N GLY A 21 11.19 0.88 7.25
CA GLY A 21 10.29 0.92 6.08
C GLY A 21 8.86 0.50 6.43
N ILE A 22 8.69 -0.56 7.22
CA ILE A 22 7.36 -1.01 7.69
C ILE A 22 6.72 0.06 8.59
N LEU A 23 7.47 0.64 9.52
CA LEU A 23 6.96 1.67 10.42
C LEU A 23 6.54 2.95 9.68
N VAL A 24 7.39 3.46 8.78
CA VAL A 24 7.08 4.65 7.97
C VAL A 24 5.88 4.40 7.05
N SER A 25 5.81 3.25 6.39
CA SER A 25 4.68 2.93 5.51
C SER A 25 3.38 2.72 6.29
N GLY A 26 3.42 2.06 7.45
CA GLY A 26 2.26 1.89 8.33
C GLY A 26 1.77 3.23 8.89
N PHE A 27 2.68 4.09 9.33
CA PHE A 27 2.35 5.42 9.84
C PHE A 27 1.77 6.33 8.75
N SER A 28 2.31 6.28 7.53
CA SER A 28 1.76 6.99 6.37
C SER A 28 0.32 6.56 6.06
N LEU A 29 0.06 5.25 6.07
CA LEU A 29 -1.30 4.72 5.87
C LEU A 29 -2.25 5.18 6.99
N PHE A 30 -1.81 5.13 8.25
CA PHE A 30 -2.58 5.61 9.38
C PHE A 30 -2.97 7.08 9.20
N LEU A 31 -2.02 7.95 8.86
CA LEU A 31 -2.30 9.36 8.63
C LEU A 31 -3.28 9.58 7.48
N ALA A 32 -3.12 8.87 6.36
CA ALA A 32 -4.02 8.99 5.21
C ALA A 32 -5.47 8.61 5.57
N VAL A 33 -5.65 7.50 6.30
CA VAL A 33 -6.98 7.03 6.72
C VAL A 33 -7.59 7.94 7.78
N SER A 34 -6.81 8.35 8.78
CA SER A 34 -7.27 9.29 9.81
C SER A 34 -7.65 10.64 9.20
N ALA A 35 -6.89 11.15 8.23
CA ALA A 35 -7.22 12.40 7.54
C ALA A 35 -8.55 12.30 6.79
N ALA A 36 -8.81 11.19 6.08
CA ALA A 36 -10.08 10.97 5.39
C ALA A 36 -11.26 10.90 6.37
N TYR A 37 -11.08 10.22 7.51
CA TYR A 37 -12.10 10.14 8.55
C TYR A 37 -12.41 11.53 9.15
N PHE A 38 -11.39 12.25 9.61
CA PHE A 38 -11.56 13.57 10.21
C PHE A 38 -12.10 14.59 9.22
N TYR A 39 -11.72 14.50 7.94
CA TYR A 39 -12.28 15.33 6.89
C TYR A 39 -13.78 15.11 6.73
N ALA A 40 -14.23 13.85 6.63
CA ALA A 40 -15.64 13.52 6.56
C ALA A 40 -16.42 13.92 7.82
N SER A 41 -15.82 13.74 9.01
CA SER A 41 -16.41 14.22 10.27
C SER A 41 -16.52 15.74 10.33
N HIS A 42 -15.54 16.49 9.81
CA HIS A 42 -15.56 17.94 9.79
C HIS A 42 -16.68 18.50 8.88
N LEU A 43 -17.04 17.77 7.83
CA LEU A 43 -18.19 18.08 6.97
C LEU A 43 -19.55 17.81 7.64
N GLY A 44 -19.58 17.33 8.88
CA GLY A 44 -20.82 17.03 9.61
C GLY A 44 -21.56 15.79 9.07
N LEU A 45 -20.88 14.93 8.31
CA LEU A 45 -21.46 13.69 7.80
C LEU A 45 -21.73 12.71 8.94
N SER A 46 -22.70 11.80 8.74
CA SER A 46 -22.99 10.76 9.73
C SER A 46 -21.78 9.86 9.94
N GLN A 47 -21.68 9.27 11.14
CA GLN A 47 -20.57 8.40 11.52
C GLN A 47 -20.40 7.23 10.52
N ALA A 48 -21.52 6.68 10.02
CA ALA A 48 -21.48 5.61 9.02
C ALA A 48 -20.80 6.07 7.71
N VAL A 49 -21.11 7.28 7.24
CA VAL A 49 -20.49 7.83 6.03
C VAL A 49 -19.01 8.09 6.26
N ALA A 50 -18.62 8.68 7.40
CA ALA A 50 -17.21 8.92 7.73
C ALA A 50 -16.40 7.62 7.80
N GLN A 51 -16.98 6.53 8.31
CA GLN A 51 -16.36 5.21 8.31
C GLN A 51 -16.18 4.63 6.91
N SER A 52 -17.16 4.80 6.00
CA SER A 52 -17.01 4.39 4.60
C SER A 52 -15.90 5.15 3.90
N TYR A 53 -15.76 6.47 4.12
CA TYR A 53 -14.64 7.25 3.57
C TYR A 53 -13.28 6.74 4.08
N ALA A 54 -13.18 6.47 5.38
CA ALA A 54 -11.97 5.90 5.97
C ALA A 54 -11.65 4.52 5.40
N PHE A 55 -12.67 3.68 5.21
CA PHE A 55 -12.53 2.36 4.59
C PHE A 55 -12.06 2.46 3.13
N CYS A 56 -12.65 3.35 2.32
CA CYS A 56 -12.22 3.58 0.94
C CYS A 56 -10.76 4.05 0.89
N ALA A 57 -10.37 5.01 1.73
CA ALA A 57 -8.99 5.48 1.83
C ALA A 57 -8.03 4.35 2.25
N TRP A 58 -8.45 3.47 3.17
CA TRP A 58 -7.67 2.32 3.62
C TRP A 58 -7.45 1.31 2.49
N ILE A 59 -8.50 0.99 1.72
CA ILE A 59 -8.41 0.09 0.56
C ILE A 59 -7.45 0.66 -0.50
N VAL A 60 -7.59 1.94 -0.85
CA VAL A 60 -6.70 2.60 -1.82
C VAL A 60 -5.26 2.57 -1.32
N GLY A 61 -5.03 2.85 -0.04
CA GLY A 61 -3.70 2.78 0.57
C GLY A 61 -3.09 1.37 0.49
N HIS A 62 -3.88 0.32 0.66
CA HIS A 62 -3.41 -1.06 0.49
C HIS A 62 -3.07 -1.42 -0.96
N ILE A 63 -3.85 -0.94 -1.93
CA ILE A 63 -3.51 -1.10 -3.35
C ILE A 63 -2.13 -0.51 -3.61
N ILE A 64 -1.92 0.75 -3.24
CA ILE A 64 -0.64 1.44 -3.42
C ILE A 64 0.50 0.67 -2.73
N ARG A 65 0.30 0.24 -1.48
CA ARG A 65 1.29 -0.55 -0.74
C ARG A 65 1.61 -1.89 -1.40
N ALA A 66 0.63 -2.57 -2.00
CA ALA A 66 0.86 -3.83 -2.72
C ALA A 66 1.76 -3.62 -3.94
N PHE A 67 1.60 -2.50 -4.67
CA PHE A 67 2.53 -2.13 -5.74
C PHE A 67 3.91 -1.75 -5.20
N ILE A 68 3.99 -1.05 -4.06
CA ILE A 68 5.28 -0.66 -3.43
C ILE A 68 6.06 -1.88 -2.97
N SER A 69 5.40 -2.83 -2.32
CA SER A 69 6.04 -4.05 -1.81
C SER A 69 6.61 -4.94 -2.91
N ARG A 70 6.27 -4.70 -4.18
CA ARG A 70 6.81 -5.47 -5.32
C ARG A 70 8.27 -5.09 -5.62
N ALA A 71 8.69 -3.89 -5.25
CA ALA A 71 9.99 -3.34 -5.59
C ALA A 71 10.88 -3.27 -4.33
N ASP A 72 11.57 -4.37 -3.99
CA ASP A 72 12.46 -4.42 -2.82
C ASP A 72 13.73 -3.55 -2.98
N SER A 73 14.21 -3.35 -4.21
CA SER A 73 15.47 -2.64 -4.45
C SER A 73 15.56 -1.81 -5.73
N ASP A 74 14.60 -1.93 -6.65
CA ASP A 74 14.61 -1.19 -7.92
C ASP A 74 13.61 -0.03 -7.88
N PRO A 75 13.92 1.13 -8.49
CA PRO A 75 13.00 2.26 -8.51
C PRO A 75 11.70 1.88 -9.23
N PHE A 76 10.58 2.40 -8.72
CA PHE A 76 9.21 2.18 -9.23
C PHE A 76 9.05 2.29 -10.75
N TYR A 77 9.83 3.16 -11.39
CA TYR A 77 9.82 3.38 -12.83
C TYR A 77 10.45 2.23 -13.64
N ALA A 78 11.26 1.38 -13.02
CA ALA A 78 11.90 0.24 -13.67
C ALA A 78 11.00 -1.01 -13.69
N LEU A 79 10.01 -1.11 -12.79
CA LEU A 79 9.02 -2.17 -12.80
C LEU A 79 7.77 -1.71 -13.54
N CYS A 80 7.54 -2.26 -14.72
CA CYS A 80 6.33 -2.00 -15.49
C CYS A 80 5.08 -2.31 -14.63
N LEU A 81 4.24 -1.30 -14.38
CA LEU A 81 3.06 -1.39 -13.49
C LEU A 81 2.16 -2.57 -13.86
N PHE A 82 2.08 -2.92 -15.15
CA PHE A 82 1.24 -3.98 -15.66
C PHE A 82 1.90 -5.37 -15.77
N SER A 83 3.15 -5.52 -15.35
CA SER A 83 3.86 -6.79 -15.53
C SER A 83 3.29 -7.94 -14.68
N ASN A 84 2.63 -7.67 -13.56
CA ASN A 84 1.97 -8.71 -12.74
C ASN A 84 0.46 -8.75 -13.03
N ARG A 85 0.03 -9.68 -13.88
CA ARG A 85 -1.38 -9.84 -14.28
C ARG A 85 -2.32 -10.08 -13.09
N VAL A 86 -1.89 -10.88 -12.10
CA VAL A 86 -2.70 -11.19 -10.92
C VAL A 86 -2.94 -9.94 -10.09
N LEU A 87 -1.88 -9.16 -9.84
CA LEU A 87 -1.99 -7.89 -9.10
C LEU A 87 -2.89 -6.88 -9.85
N ASN A 88 -2.80 -6.83 -11.17
CA ASN A 88 -3.66 -5.97 -11.99
C ASN A 88 -5.13 -6.38 -11.90
N TYR A 89 -5.44 -7.68 -12.02
CA TYR A 89 -6.82 -8.16 -11.93
C TYR A 89 -7.39 -7.92 -10.53
N TRP A 90 -6.62 -8.19 -9.49
CA TRP A 90 -7.02 -7.90 -8.12
C TRP A 90 -7.29 -6.40 -7.93
N THR A 91 -6.39 -5.54 -8.41
CA THR A 91 -6.57 -4.07 -8.35
C THR A 91 -7.82 -3.63 -9.10
N ALA A 92 -8.08 -4.19 -10.29
CA ALA A 92 -9.26 -3.87 -11.08
C ALA A 92 -10.56 -4.26 -10.35
N ILE A 93 -10.60 -5.46 -9.75
CA ILE A 93 -11.74 -5.92 -8.94
C ILE A 93 -12.00 -4.96 -7.77
N VAL A 94 -10.94 -4.55 -7.07
CA VAL A 94 -11.05 -3.63 -5.94
C VAL A 94 -11.52 -2.23 -6.39
N ILE A 95 -11.04 -1.73 -7.52
CA ILE A 95 -11.51 -0.44 -8.08
C ILE A 95 -13.00 -0.53 -8.45
N ILE A 96 -13.43 -1.63 -9.08
CA ILE A 96 -14.84 -1.84 -9.42
C ILE A 96 -15.67 -1.90 -8.14
N PHE A 97 -15.21 -2.61 -7.10
CA PHE A 97 -15.90 -2.67 -5.82
C PHE A 97 -16.05 -1.28 -5.17
N LEU A 98 -14.99 -0.47 -5.17
CA LEU A 98 -15.04 0.91 -4.66
C LEU A 98 -15.95 1.83 -5.49
N ALA A 99 -16.06 1.61 -6.79
CA ALA A 99 -16.95 2.39 -7.66
C ALA A 99 -18.43 2.06 -7.48
N LEU A 100 -18.74 0.88 -6.94
CA LEU A 100 -20.11 0.41 -6.67
C LEU A 100 -20.54 0.61 -5.20
N ALA A 101 -19.60 0.93 -4.31
CA ALA A 101 -19.82 1.15 -2.88
C ALA A 101 -20.31 2.57 -2.58
#